data_AF-A0A4R9IL27-F1
#
_entry.id   AF-A0A4R9IL27-F1
#
_cell.length_a   1.000
_cell.length_b   1.000
_cell.length_c   1.000
_cell.angle_alpha   90.00
_cell.angle_beta   90.00
_cell.angle_gamma   90.00
#
_symmetry.space_group_name_H-M   'P 1'
#
loop_
_entity.id
_entity.type
_entity.pdbx_description
1 polymer ?
#
loop_
_entity_poly.entity_id
_entity_poly.type
_entity_poly.pdbx_seq_one_letter_code
_entity_poly.pdbx_strand_id
1 'polypeptide(L)'
;MDKKLLLNDSLNFLGLSAGFTESELKESYHKLAKKYHPDSGEFTSDVMFLELNKHYESLKDHLLIHPEDDFSHLARGEVRGDTEVPPVTKPSKDPVFHEYKLAKEKETEAILRYYEKRNLHPIELSESLNKELVQLRKDLEPVLSVYAEIVKKHPSSLWANDAKDSLDRLRVWWS
;
A
#
# COMPACT_ATOMS: atom_id res chain seq x y z
N MET A 1 24.60 -2.50 0.10
CA MET A 1 24.79 -1.07 0.41
C MET A 1 23.99 -0.75 1.65
N ASP A 2 24.65 -0.16 2.64
CA ASP A 2 24.13 0.03 3.99
C ASP A 2 22.87 0.90 3.97
N LYS A 3 21.73 0.33 4.38
CA LYS A 3 20.45 1.05 4.53
C LYS A 3 20.60 2.33 5.37
N LYS A 4 21.59 2.34 6.28
CA LYS A 4 21.96 3.48 7.12
C LYS A 4 22.60 4.65 6.36
N LEU A 5 23.35 4.38 5.29
CA LEU A 5 23.90 5.43 4.41
C LEU A 5 22.76 6.09 3.63
N LEU A 6 21.88 5.29 3.01
CA LEU A 6 20.73 5.79 2.26
C LEU A 6 19.78 6.62 3.13
N LEU A 7 19.61 6.26 4.41
CA LEU A 7 18.82 7.03 5.37
C LEU A 7 19.43 8.42 5.61
N ASN A 8 20.73 8.50 5.86
CA ASN A 8 21.42 9.78 6.08
C ASN A 8 21.37 10.68 4.86
N ASP A 9 21.56 10.11 3.66
CA ASP A 9 21.41 10.85 2.41
C ASP A 9 19.98 11.39 2.23
N SER A 10 18.97 10.58 2.55
CA SER A 10 17.56 10.98 2.47
C SER A 10 17.21 12.08 3.47
N LEU A 11 17.74 12.01 4.69
CA LEU A 11 17.60 13.05 5.70
C LEU A 11 18.21 14.37 5.24
N ASN A 12 19.44 14.34 4.72
CA ASN A 12 20.09 15.52 4.19
C ASN A 12 19.34 16.11 2.98
N PHE A 13 18.80 15.25 2.10
CA PHE A 13 18.03 15.68 0.94
C PHE A 13 16.73 16.39 1.33
N LEU A 14 16.00 15.85 2.30
CA LEU A 14 14.77 16.49 2.82
C LEU A 14 15.05 17.56 3.88
N GLY A 15 16.29 17.77 4.29
CA GLY A 15 16.66 18.73 5.34
C GLY A 15 16.13 18.36 6.72
N LEU A 16 16.03 17.07 7.02
CA LEU A 16 15.50 16.51 8.26
C LEU A 16 16.63 16.02 9.17
N SER A 17 16.39 16.05 10.48
CA SER A 17 17.34 15.52 11.48
C SER A 17 17.07 14.04 11.77
N ALA A 18 18.03 13.32 12.36
CA ALA A 18 17.90 11.89 12.64
C ALA A 18 16.78 11.51 13.65
N GLY A 19 16.17 12.49 14.33
CA GLY A 19 14.99 12.34 15.19
C GLY A 19 13.72 12.98 14.62
N PHE A 20 13.62 13.05 13.29
CA PHE A 20 12.47 13.64 12.59
C PHE A 20 11.17 12.89 12.87
N THR A 21 10.08 13.65 12.91
CA THR A 21 8.71 13.11 13.02
C THR A 21 8.07 12.93 11.64
N GLU A 22 7.00 12.13 11.54
CA GLU A 22 6.25 11.96 10.28
C GLU A 22 5.68 13.30 9.77
N SER A 23 5.29 14.18 10.70
CA SER A 23 4.79 15.53 10.37
C SER A 23 5.86 16.37 9.66
N GLU A 24 7.10 16.38 10.18
CA GLU A 24 8.22 17.08 9.55
C GLU A 24 8.59 16.48 8.20
N LEU A 25 8.54 15.15 8.08
CA LEU A 25 8.76 14.44 6.82
C LEU A 25 7.78 14.93 5.73
N LYS A 26 6.48 14.97 6.05
CA LYS A 26 5.43 15.41 5.13
C LYS A 26 5.53 16.89 4.78
N GLU A 27 5.81 17.75 5.76
CA GLU A 27 5.97 19.18 5.52
C GLU A 27 7.14 19.46 4.58
N SER A 28 8.30 18.84 4.84
CA SER A 28 9.48 19.05 4.01
C SER A 28 9.30 18.47 2.60
N TYR A 29 8.68 17.30 2.48
CA TYR A 29 8.29 16.73 1.19
C TYR A 29 7.38 17.67 0.40
N HIS A 30 6.31 18.21 1.00
CA HIS A 30 5.41 19.13 0.30
C HIS A 30 6.12 20.42 -0.15
N LYS A 31 7.04 20.93 0.66
CA LYS A 31 7.82 22.13 0.33
C LYS A 31 8.73 21.88 -0.88
N LEU A 32 9.41 20.74 -0.92
CA LEU A 32 10.28 20.35 -2.04
C LEU A 32 9.48 19.93 -3.28
N ALA A 33 8.35 19.25 -3.11
CA ALA A 33 7.47 18.84 -4.20
C ALA A 33 6.94 20.05 -4.96
N LYS A 34 6.55 21.12 -4.26
CA LYS A 34 6.17 22.40 -4.91
C LYS A 34 7.33 23.04 -5.66
N LYS A 35 8.56 22.87 -5.18
CA LYS A 35 9.75 23.46 -5.78
C LYS A 35 10.24 22.70 -7.01
N TYR A 36 10.10 21.37 -7.01
CA TYR A 36 10.56 20.46 -8.07
C TYR A 36 9.42 19.93 -8.95
N HIS A 37 8.20 20.45 -8.82
CA HIS A 37 7.07 19.99 -9.62
C HIS A 37 7.35 20.22 -11.11
N PRO A 38 7.20 19.22 -11.99
CA PRO A 38 7.55 19.36 -13.40
C PRO A 38 6.69 20.39 -14.15
N ASP A 39 5.47 20.62 -13.69
CA ASP A 39 4.52 21.55 -14.30
C ASP A 39 4.56 22.97 -13.71
N SER A 40 5.01 23.13 -12.46
CA SER A 40 4.84 24.38 -11.70
C SER A 40 6.04 24.77 -10.84
N GLY A 41 7.12 23.98 -10.87
CA GLY A 41 8.29 24.14 -10.03
C GLY A 41 9.30 25.14 -10.59
N GLU A 42 10.15 25.63 -9.69
CA GLU A 42 11.24 26.57 -10.00
C GLU A 42 12.37 25.88 -10.80
N PHE A 43 12.49 24.56 -10.65
CA PHE A 43 13.42 23.72 -11.39
C PHE A 43 12.62 22.62 -12.11
N THR A 44 12.53 22.70 -13.44
CA THR A 44 12.00 21.63 -14.28
C THR A 44 13.00 20.48 -14.29
N SER A 45 12.91 19.62 -13.30
CA SER A 45 13.76 18.45 -13.19
C SER A 45 12.93 17.26 -12.71
N ASP A 46 12.38 16.53 -13.68
CA ASP A 46 11.72 15.24 -13.46
C ASP A 46 12.58 14.31 -12.59
N VAL A 47 13.91 14.38 -12.77
CA VAL A 47 14.90 13.63 -11.99
C VAL A 47 14.86 14.00 -10.51
N MET A 48 14.76 15.30 -10.18
CA MET A 48 14.74 15.77 -8.77
C MET A 48 13.43 15.38 -8.07
N PHE A 49 12.31 15.41 -8.80
CA PHE A 49 11.02 14.97 -8.25
C PHE A 49 11.00 13.46 -8.01
N LEU A 50 11.61 12.68 -8.90
CA LEU A 50 11.74 11.23 -8.73
C LEU A 50 12.65 10.88 -7.53
N GLU A 51 13.78 11.58 -7.38
CA GLU A 51 14.69 11.40 -6.24
C GLU A 51 14.01 11.78 -4.92
N LEU A 52 13.23 12.87 -4.90
CA LEU A 52 12.42 13.29 -3.75
C LEU A 52 11.45 12.18 -3.30
N ASN A 53 10.72 11.57 -4.24
CA ASN A 53 9.81 10.47 -3.93
C ASN A 53 10.54 9.26 -3.36
N LYS A 54 11.69 8.90 -3.94
CA LYS A 54 12.52 7.78 -3.47
C LYS A 54 13.02 7.99 -2.04
N HIS A 55 13.48 9.20 -1.72
CA HIS A 55 13.93 9.55 -0.36
C HIS A 55 12.76 9.55 0.64
N TYR A 56 11.60 10.09 0.26
CA TYR A 56 10.40 10.09 1.10
C TYR A 56 9.95 8.67 1.47
N GLU A 57 9.86 7.77 0.49
CA GLU A 57 9.49 6.37 0.75
C GLU A 57 10.51 5.65 1.64
N SER A 58 11.81 5.93 1.46
CA SER A 58 12.85 5.33 2.31
C SER A 58 12.78 5.80 3.77
N LEU A 59 12.48 7.09 4.01
CA LEU A 59 12.34 7.63 5.38
C LEU A 59 11.04 7.14 6.04
N LYS A 60 9.97 7.02 5.25
CA LYS A 60 8.68 6.51 5.70
C LYS A 60 8.74 5.02 6.07
N ASP A 61 9.44 4.21 5.28
CA ASP A 61 9.69 2.80 5.60
C ASP A 61 10.48 2.66 6.91
N HIS A 62 11.47 3.54 7.14
CA HIS A 62 12.23 3.56 8.39
C HIS A 62 11.35 3.92 9.61
N LEU A 63 10.43 4.88 9.48
CA LEU A 63 9.43 5.20 10.51
C LEU A 63 8.48 4.02 10.78
N LEU A 64 8.14 3.24 9.76
CA LEU A 64 7.28 2.06 9.90
C LEU A 64 7.96 0.91 10.67
N ILE A 65 9.29 0.79 10.53
CA ILE A 65 10.11 -0.28 11.14
C ILE A 65 10.47 0.03 12.61
N HIS A 66 10.50 1.31 13.01
CA HIS A 66 10.77 1.76 14.38
C HIS A 66 9.52 2.39 15.02
N PRO A 67 8.58 1.57 15.54
CA PRO A 67 7.28 2.04 16.05
C PRO A 67 7.33 2.68 17.46
N GLU A 68 8.51 3.05 17.96
CA GLU A 68 8.62 3.64 19.29
C GLU A 68 8.47 5.16 19.19
N ASP A 69 7.32 5.62 19.72
CA ASP A 69 6.83 6.99 19.87
C ASP A 69 5.89 7.54 18.77
N ASP A 70 4.66 7.84 19.20
CA ASP A 70 3.56 8.57 18.51
C ASP A 70 2.63 7.84 17.52
N PHE A 71 2.11 6.70 17.96
CA PHE A 71 0.67 6.44 17.78
C PHE A 71 -0.14 7.45 18.61
N SER A 72 -0.52 8.62 18.07
CA SER A 72 -1.78 9.33 18.41
C SER A 72 -1.97 10.73 17.78
N HIS A 73 -3.02 10.79 16.94
CA HIS A 73 -4.03 11.86 16.86
C HIS A 73 -3.83 13.15 16.02
N LEU A 74 -4.76 13.30 15.04
CA LEU A 74 -5.47 14.54 14.58
C LEU A 74 -4.71 15.51 13.64
N ALA A 75 -5.25 16.14 12.59
CA ALA A 75 -6.62 16.42 12.11
C ALA A 75 -6.54 16.83 10.61
N ARG A 76 -7.47 16.43 9.73
CA ARG A 76 -8.70 17.16 9.38
C ARG A 76 -8.51 18.70 9.29
N GLY A 77 -8.30 19.19 8.06
CA GLY A 77 -8.53 20.57 7.65
C GLY A 77 -9.27 20.59 6.31
N GLU A 78 -10.57 20.86 6.35
CA GLU A 78 -11.43 21.04 5.18
C GLU A 78 -11.10 22.37 4.48
N VAL A 79 -10.84 22.34 3.17
CA VAL A 79 -11.15 23.48 2.29
C VAL A 79 -11.85 22.93 1.04
N ARG A 80 -13.08 23.41 0.84
CA ARG A 80 -13.96 23.14 -0.30
C ARG A 80 -13.43 23.85 -1.55
N GLY A 81 -13.58 23.22 -2.71
CA GLY A 81 -13.40 23.87 -4.00
C GLY A 81 -13.06 22.89 -5.12
N ASP A 82 -14.11 22.37 -5.75
CA ASP A 82 -14.23 21.98 -7.17
C ASP A 82 -12.95 22.08 -8.04
N THR A 83 -12.45 20.97 -8.60
CA THR A 83 -12.03 20.77 -10.01
C THR A 83 -11.41 19.35 -10.16
N GLU A 84 -11.82 18.65 -11.20
CA GLU A 84 -11.53 17.26 -11.59
C GLU A 84 -10.05 16.96 -11.93
N VAL A 85 -9.41 15.96 -11.29
CA VAL A 85 -8.38 15.03 -11.86
C VAL A 85 -8.13 13.82 -10.92
N PRO A 86 -7.58 12.66 -11.38
CA PRO A 86 -7.98 11.29 -11.01
C PRO A 86 -7.28 10.75 -9.73
N PRO A 87 -7.75 9.62 -9.15
CA PRO A 87 -7.57 9.36 -7.73
C PRO A 87 -6.31 8.56 -7.42
N VAL A 88 -5.30 9.20 -6.82
CA VAL A 88 -4.31 8.52 -5.99
C VAL A 88 -4.76 8.62 -4.53
N THR A 89 -5.49 7.57 -4.14
CA THR A 89 -5.77 7.04 -2.79
C THR A 89 -5.55 7.97 -1.60
N LYS A 90 -6.61 8.70 -1.24
CA LYS A 90 -6.86 9.11 0.15
C LYS A 90 -7.06 7.82 0.98
N PRO A 91 -6.47 7.67 2.18
CA PRO A 91 -6.82 6.54 3.05
C PRO A 91 -8.32 6.63 3.34
N SER A 92 -9.07 5.61 2.93
CA SER A 92 -10.52 5.57 3.17
C SER A 92 -10.77 5.64 4.67
N LYS A 93 -11.68 6.55 5.08
CA LYS A 93 -12.15 6.69 6.47
C LYS A 93 -12.91 5.46 7.00
N ASP A 94 -13.05 4.44 6.17
CA ASP A 94 -13.71 3.20 6.52
C ASP A 94 -12.84 2.38 7.48
N PRO A 95 -13.36 1.98 8.66
CA PRO A 95 -12.64 1.08 9.58
C PRO A 95 -12.28 -0.27 8.92
N VAL A 96 -12.99 -0.61 7.84
CA VAL A 96 -12.85 -1.80 7.01
C VAL A 96 -11.64 -1.75 6.10
N PHE A 97 -11.12 -0.57 5.78
CA PHE A 97 -10.07 -0.40 4.77
C PHE A 97 -8.79 -1.16 5.12
N HIS A 98 -8.36 -1.09 6.39
CA HIS A 98 -7.15 -1.77 6.84
C HIS A 98 -7.31 -3.29 6.80
N GLU A 99 -8.48 -3.79 7.18
CA GLU A 99 -8.80 -5.22 7.19
C GLU A 99 -8.90 -5.78 5.76
N TYR A 100 -9.58 -5.05 4.87
CA TYR A 100 -9.64 -5.35 3.44
C TYR A 100 -8.25 -5.33 2.79
N LYS A 101 -7.45 -4.29 3.08
CA LYS A 101 -6.11 -4.13 2.53
C LYS A 101 -5.19 -5.29 2.94
N LEU A 102 -5.19 -5.63 4.24
CA LEU A 102 -4.41 -6.75 4.75
C LEU A 102 -4.84 -8.08 4.10
N ALA A 103 -6.15 -8.27 3.87
CA ALA A 103 -6.65 -9.43 3.16
C ALA A 103 -6.17 -9.47 1.69
N LYS A 104 -6.18 -8.33 0.98
CA LYS A 104 -5.67 -8.27 -0.41
C LYS A 104 -4.17 -8.53 -0.51
N GLU A 105 -3.40 -8.05 0.46
CA GLU A 105 -1.96 -8.34 0.53
C GLU A 105 -1.72 -9.85 0.69
N LYS A 106 -2.44 -10.50 1.63
CA LYS A 106 -2.37 -11.96 1.82
C LYS A 106 -2.84 -12.76 0.61
N GLU A 107 -3.89 -12.30 -0.07
CA GLU A 107 -4.35 -12.90 -1.34
C GLU A 107 -3.22 -12.89 -2.37
N THR A 108 -2.62 -11.71 -2.54
CA THR A 108 -1.54 -11.49 -3.52
C THR A 108 -0.32 -12.34 -3.18
N GLU A 109 0.07 -12.39 -1.92
CA GLU A 109 1.18 -13.21 -1.43
C GLU A 109 0.94 -14.70 -1.71
N ALA A 110 -0.26 -15.21 -1.41
CA ALA A 110 -0.61 -16.61 -1.64
C ALA A 110 -0.55 -16.96 -3.13
N ILE A 111 -1.11 -16.11 -3.99
CA ILE A 111 -1.08 -16.28 -5.45
C ILE A 111 0.36 -16.21 -5.99
N LEU A 112 1.17 -15.24 -5.55
CA LEU A 112 2.56 -15.11 -5.97
C LEU A 112 3.38 -16.32 -5.56
N ARG A 113 3.22 -16.81 -4.33
CA ARG A 113 3.91 -18.01 -3.82
C ARG A 113 3.56 -19.25 -4.64
N TYR A 114 2.30 -19.37 -5.06
CA TYR A 114 1.86 -20.42 -5.97
C TYR A 114 2.58 -20.32 -7.34
N TYR A 115 2.68 -19.13 -7.93
CA TYR A 115 3.38 -18.93 -9.21
C TYR A 115 4.89 -19.12 -9.12
N GLU A 116 5.53 -18.69 -8.03
CA GLU A 116 6.97 -18.85 -7.79
C GLU A 116 7.35 -20.33 -7.77
N LYS A 117 6.58 -21.15 -7.04
CA LYS A 117 6.82 -22.59 -6.99
C LYS A 117 6.53 -23.32 -8.30
N ARG A 118 5.61 -22.80 -9.12
CA ARG A 118 5.31 -23.37 -10.44
C ARG A 118 6.24 -22.90 -11.55
N ASN A 119 7.21 -22.03 -11.26
CA ASN A 119 8.16 -21.50 -12.24
C ASN A 119 7.46 -20.88 -13.47
N LEU A 120 6.31 -20.21 -13.25
CA LEU A 120 5.47 -19.57 -14.29
C LEU A 120 4.81 -20.52 -15.31
N HIS A 121 4.68 -21.83 -15.03
CA HIS A 121 3.91 -22.73 -15.90
C HIS A 121 2.39 -22.40 -15.92
N PRO A 122 1.70 -22.63 -17.05
CA PRO A 122 0.26 -22.35 -17.21
C PRO A 122 -0.58 -22.98 -16.09
N ILE A 123 -1.63 -22.28 -15.68
CA ILE A 123 -2.49 -22.66 -14.55
C ILE A 123 -3.13 -24.02 -14.86
N GLU A 124 -2.72 -25.06 -14.12
CA GLU A 124 -3.35 -26.38 -14.17
C GLU A 124 -4.27 -26.50 -12.96
N LEU A 125 -5.58 -26.45 -13.21
CA LEU A 125 -6.62 -26.47 -12.17
C LEU A 125 -6.92 -27.89 -11.65
N SER A 126 -6.27 -28.90 -12.20
CA SER A 126 -6.44 -30.30 -11.80
C SER A 126 -5.88 -30.56 -10.38
N GLU A 127 -6.75 -30.75 -9.39
CA GLU A 127 -6.41 -31.06 -7.98
C GLU A 127 -5.48 -32.26 -7.81
N SER A 128 -5.63 -33.27 -8.68
CA SER A 128 -4.85 -34.50 -8.65
C SER A 128 -3.38 -34.32 -9.07
N LEU A 129 -3.08 -33.27 -9.85
CA LEU A 129 -1.72 -32.97 -10.32
C LEU A 129 -1.04 -31.85 -9.53
N ASN A 130 -1.80 -31.05 -8.77
CA ASN A 130 -1.32 -29.78 -8.26
C ASN A 130 -1.40 -29.68 -6.74
N LYS A 131 -0.40 -30.23 -6.04
CA LYS A 131 -0.25 -30.10 -4.58
C LYS A 131 -0.16 -28.64 -4.13
N GLU A 132 0.38 -27.78 -4.98
CA GLU A 132 0.49 -26.35 -4.70
C GLU A 132 -0.85 -25.62 -4.82
N LEU A 133 -1.80 -26.12 -5.64
CA LEU A 133 -3.17 -25.59 -5.67
C LEU A 133 -3.90 -25.88 -4.35
N VAL A 134 -3.69 -27.06 -3.76
CA VAL A 134 -4.25 -27.40 -2.44
C VAL A 134 -3.69 -26.47 -1.35
N GLN A 135 -2.40 -26.18 -1.41
CA GLN A 135 -1.78 -25.22 -0.49
C GLN A 135 -2.29 -23.79 -0.71
N LEU A 136 -2.41 -23.35 -1.97
CA LEU A 136 -2.97 -22.04 -2.33
C LEU A 136 -4.39 -21.87 -1.75
N ARG A 137 -5.26 -22.87 -1.92
CA ARG A 137 -6.62 -22.84 -1.36
C ARG A 137 -6.64 -22.70 0.16
N LYS A 138 -5.74 -23.41 0.84
CA LYS A 138 -5.58 -23.32 2.30
C LYS A 138 -5.12 -21.93 2.75
N ASP A 139 -4.22 -21.31 1.98
CA ASP A 139 -3.72 -19.97 2.27
C ASP A 139 -4.75 -18.87 1.91
N LEU A 140 -5.64 -19.13 0.95
CA LEU A 140 -6.76 -18.25 0.59
C LEU A 140 -7.97 -18.37 1.51
N GLU A 141 -8.15 -19.48 2.21
CA GLU A 141 -9.26 -19.70 3.15
C GLU A 141 -9.42 -18.58 4.22
N PRO A 142 -8.35 -18.14 4.93
CA PRO A 142 -8.47 -17.01 5.85
C PRO A 142 -8.80 -15.69 5.14
N VAL A 143 -8.34 -15.50 3.91
CA VAL A 143 -8.63 -14.30 3.09
C VAL A 143 -10.11 -14.24 2.75
N LEU A 144 -10.69 -15.37 2.30
CA LEU A 144 -12.11 -15.49 2.01
C LEU A 144 -12.96 -15.20 3.25
N SER A 145 -12.53 -15.71 4.41
CA SER A 145 -13.20 -15.43 5.69
C SER A 145 -13.25 -13.94 5.99
N VAL A 146 -12.14 -13.22 5.79
CA VAL A 146 -12.08 -11.77 6.01
C VAL A 146 -13.02 -11.03 5.05
N TYR A 147 -13.04 -11.38 3.76
CA TYR A 147 -14.00 -10.76 2.82
C TYR A 147 -15.45 -11.04 3.19
N ALA A 148 -15.78 -12.26 3.61
CA ALA A 148 -17.12 -12.60 4.06
C ALA A 148 -17.52 -11.80 5.32
N GLU A 149 -16.59 -11.62 6.27
CA GLU A 149 -16.82 -10.81 7.46
C GLU A 149 -17.01 -9.33 7.12
N ILE A 150 -16.22 -8.79 6.20
CA ILE A 150 -16.33 -7.41 5.71
C ILE A 150 -17.72 -7.18 5.09
N VAL A 151 -18.16 -8.08 4.21
CA VAL A 151 -19.48 -7.99 3.56
C VAL A 151 -20.61 -8.08 4.58
N LYS A 152 -20.46 -8.93 5.60
CA LYS A 152 -21.49 -9.15 6.63
C LYS A 152 -21.57 -7.99 7.64
N LYS A 153 -20.43 -7.49 8.12
CA LYS A 153 -20.35 -6.44 9.15
C LYS A 153 -20.54 -5.05 8.56
N HIS A 154 -20.12 -4.84 7.32
CA HIS A 154 -20.07 -3.51 6.70
C HIS A 154 -20.68 -3.48 5.29
N PRO A 155 -21.96 -3.87 5.12
CA PRO A 155 -22.59 -3.97 3.80
C PRO A 155 -22.70 -2.64 3.04
N SER A 156 -22.60 -1.50 3.73
CA SER A 156 -22.65 -0.16 3.14
C SER A 156 -21.27 0.41 2.78
N SER A 157 -20.18 -0.30 3.06
CA SER A 157 -18.82 0.17 2.79
C SER A 157 -18.45 -0.07 1.32
N LEU A 158 -17.65 0.84 0.74
CA LEU A 158 -17.12 0.70 -0.62
C LEU A 158 -16.32 -0.62 -0.77
N TRP A 159 -15.58 -0.98 0.28
CA TRP A 159 -14.75 -2.19 0.31
C TRP A 159 -15.54 -3.48 0.44
N ALA A 160 -16.81 -3.43 0.87
CA ALA A 160 -17.65 -4.61 0.90
C ALA A 160 -18.09 -5.06 -0.49
N ASN A 161 -18.35 -4.11 -1.41
CA ASN A 161 -18.62 -4.45 -2.80
C ASN A 161 -17.37 -5.07 -3.46
N ASP A 162 -16.20 -4.47 -3.24
CA ASP A 162 -14.95 -5.00 -3.80
C ASP A 162 -14.55 -6.36 -3.18
N ALA A 163 -14.76 -6.54 -1.88
CA ALA A 163 -14.59 -7.82 -1.20
C ALA A 163 -15.49 -8.90 -1.82
N LYS A 164 -16.74 -8.56 -2.18
CA LYS A 164 -17.67 -9.46 -2.86
C LYS A 164 -17.17 -9.84 -4.27
N ASP A 165 -16.65 -8.88 -5.03
CA ASP A 165 -16.06 -9.16 -6.34
C ASP A 165 -14.79 -10.02 -6.22
N SER A 166 -13.96 -9.77 -5.20
CA SER A 166 -12.77 -10.57 -4.90
C SER A 166 -13.14 -12.01 -4.53
N LEU A 167 -14.20 -12.22 -3.73
CA LEU A 167 -14.74 -13.56 -3.45
C LEU A 167 -15.14 -14.31 -4.73
N ASP A 168 -15.81 -13.63 -5.67
CA ASP A 168 -16.23 -14.25 -6.92
C ASP A 168 -15.04 -14.61 -7.82
N ARG A 169 -14.04 -13.71 -7.92
CA ARG A 169 -12.79 -13.98 -8.64
C ARG A 169 -12.02 -15.15 -8.06
N LEU A 170 -11.92 -15.24 -6.73
CA LEU A 170 -11.18 -16.33 -6.09
C LEU A 170 -11.88 -17.69 -6.24
N ARG A 171 -13.18 -17.71 -6.52
CA ARG A 171 -13.93 -18.94 -6.77
C ARG A 171 -13.37 -19.77 -7.93
N VAL A 172 -12.68 -19.14 -8.88
CA VAL A 172 -12.03 -19.84 -10.00
C VAL A 172 -10.96 -20.84 -9.55
N TRP A 173 -10.38 -20.65 -8.36
CA TRP A 173 -9.38 -21.57 -7.81
C TRP A 173 -10.00 -22.88 -7.29
N TRP A 174 -11.33 -22.93 -7.16
CA TRP A 174 -12.12 -24.11 -6.79
C TRP A 174 -12.98 -24.64 -7.96
N SER A 175 -12.76 -24.16 -9.18
CA SER A 175 -13.43 -24.62 -10.39
C SER A 175 -12.64 -25.70 -11.12
#